data_AF-A0AAV8WVT4-F1
#
_entry.id   AF-A0AAV8WVT4-F1
#
_cell.length_a   1.000
_cell.length_b   1.000
_cell.length_c   1.000
_cell.angle_alpha   90.00
_cell.angle_beta   90.00
_cell.angle_gamma   90.00
#
_symmetry.space_group_name_H-M   'P 1'
#
loop_
_entity.id
_entity.type
_entity.pdbx_description
1 polymer ?
#
loop_
_entity_poly.entity_id
_entity_poly.type
_entity_poly.pdbx_seq_one_letter_code
_entity_poly.pdbx_strand_id
1 'polypeptide(L)' 'MPRKYQRQLGSRRYADYTAETLKNCLNEIRSGDISHRKAEEKYKIPRRTILNKLKGRHSKKPGKQPIFTSNEE' A
#
# COMPACT_ATOMS: atom_id res chain seq x y z
N MET A 1 1.07 31.18 -1.20
CA MET A 1 1.64 29.90 -1.67
C MET A 1 0.82 28.75 -1.10
N PRO A 2 0.48 27.71 -1.89
CA PRO A 2 -0.25 26.56 -1.37
C PRO A 2 0.57 25.82 -0.31
N ARG A 3 -0.09 25.40 0.77
CA ARG A 3 0.53 24.65 1.87
C ARG A 3 0.97 23.28 1.35
N LYS A 4 2.26 22.95 1.49
CA LYS A 4 2.79 21.60 1.21
C LYS A 4 2.25 20.63 2.26
N TYR A 5 1.16 19.94 1.95
CA TYR A 5 0.56 18.97 2.87
C TYR A 5 1.48 17.75 3.02
N GLN A 6 2.14 17.63 4.17
CA GLN A 6 2.84 16.41 4.59
C GLN A 6 2.03 15.71 5.67
N ARG A 7 1.83 14.41 5.52
CA ARG A 7 1.09 13.60 6.49
C ARG A 7 1.99 13.26 7.68
N GLN A 8 1.48 13.42 8.90
CA GLN A 8 2.13 12.93 10.11
C GLN A 8 1.72 11.47 10.38
N LEU A 9 2.70 10.60 10.66
CA LEU A 9 2.46 9.24 11.16
C LEU A 9 1.84 9.33 12.56
N GLY A 10 0.85 8.50 12.87
CA GLY A 10 0.12 8.51 14.14
C GLY A 10 -1.20 9.30 14.11
N SER A 11 -1.40 10.17 13.11
CA SER A 11 -2.65 10.94 12.99
C SER A 11 -3.85 10.09 12.56
N ARG A 12 -3.62 8.97 11.85
CA ARG A 12 -4.67 8.08 11.33
C ARG A 12 -4.25 6.63 11.55
N ARG A 13 -4.83 5.99 12.57
CA ARG A 13 -4.57 4.58 12.97
C ARG A 13 -4.47 3.60 11.80
N TYR A 14 -5.36 3.68 10.81
CA TYR A 14 -5.39 2.78 9.66
C TYR A 14 -4.27 3.00 8.62
N ALA A 15 -3.48 4.05 8.80
CA ALA A 15 -2.39 4.41 7.91
C ALA A 15 -1.08 4.64 8.69
N ASP A 16 -0.96 4.14 9.92
CA ASP A 16 0.25 4.29 10.74
C ASP A 16 1.36 3.30 10.35
N TYR A 17 1.63 3.21 9.05
CA TYR A 17 2.73 2.45 8.47
C TYR A 17 3.42 3.26 7.37
N THR A 18 4.69 2.98 7.12
CA THR A 18 5.47 3.62 6.06
C THR A 18 5.39 2.79 4.77
N ALA A 19 5.78 3.39 3.65
CA ALA A 19 5.85 2.67 2.38
C ALA A 19 6.87 1.52 2.42
N GLU A 20 7.96 1.71 3.17
CA GLU A 20 9.02 0.72 3.36
C GLU A 20 8.53 -0.49 4.16
N THR A 21 7.83 -0.26 5.29
CA THR A 21 7.30 -1.37 6.09
C THR A 21 6.26 -2.17 5.33
N LEU A 22 5.43 -1.50 4.51
CA LEU A 22 4.49 -2.17 3.62
C LEU A 22 5.22 -3.03 2.58
N LYS A 23 6.29 -2.52 1.97
CA LYS A 23 7.07 -3.26 0.96
C LYS A 23 7.71 -4.52 1.56
N ASN A 24 8.32 -4.39 2.74
CA ASN A 24 8.92 -5.53 3.45
C ASN A 24 7.86 -6.58 3.82
N CYS A 25 6.71 -6.13 4.34
CA CYS A 25 5.57 -7.00 4.65
C CYS A 25 5.10 -7.80 3.43
N LEU A 26 4.95 -7.14 2.27
CA LEU A 26 4.52 -7.81 1.04
C LEU A 26 5.57 -8.79 0.50
N ASN A 27 6.86 -8.48 0.65
CA ASN A 27 7.95 -9.35 0.24
C ASN A 27 7.98 -10.64 1.07
N GLU A 28 7.88 -10.54 2.40
CA GLU A 28 7.87 -11.71 3.30
C GLU A 28 6.64 -12.61 3.08
N ILE A 29 5.50 -12.03 2.70
CA ILE A 29 4.32 -12.82 2.33
C ILE A 29 4.54 -13.51 0.98
N ARG A 30 5.23 -12.86 0.04
CA ARG A 30 5.48 -13.40 -1.30
C ARG A 30 6.55 -14.49 -1.31
N SER A 31 7.54 -14.42 -0.42
CA SER A 31 8.49 -15.51 -0.17
C SER A 31 7.84 -16.72 0.52
N GLY A 32 6.70 -16.53 1.20
CA GLY A 32 5.97 -17.58 1.90
C GLY A 32 6.40 -17.76 3.36
N ASP A 33 7.24 -16.87 3.89
CA ASP A 33 7.78 -16.96 5.25
C ASP A 33 6.70 -16.76 6.33
N ILE A 34 5.71 -15.91 6.04
CA ILE A 34 4.66 -15.55 6.99
C ILE A 34 3.25 -15.57 6.40
N SER A 35 2.28 -16.00 7.21
CA SER A 35 0.86 -15.93 6.86
C SER A 35 0.34 -14.50 7.01
N HIS A 36 -0.77 -14.19 6.34
CA HIS A 36 -1.37 -12.84 6.38
C HIS A 36 -1.73 -12.36 7.79
N ARG A 37 -2.07 -13.28 8.70
CA ARG A 37 -2.39 -12.97 10.10
C ARG A 37 -1.13 -12.63 10.89
N LYS A 38 -0.06 -13.42 10.73
CA LYS A 38 1.26 -13.12 11.34
C LYS A 38 1.84 -11.80 10.84
N ALA A 39 1.61 -11.47 9.56
CA ALA A 39 2.03 -10.22 8.98
C ALA A 39 1.34 -8.99 9.61
N GLU A 40 0.04 -9.10 9.90
CA GLU A 40 -0.72 -8.05 10.58
C GLU A 40 -0.18 -7.77 11.98
N GLU A 41 0.11 -8.81 12.75
CA GLU A 41 0.68 -8.71 14.10
C GLU A 41 2.11 -8.11 14.08
N LYS A 42 2.97 -8.59 13.17
CA LYS A 42 4.37 -8.16 13.05
C LYS A 42 4.52 -6.71 12.57
N TYR A 43 3.79 -6.34 11.52
CA TYR A 43 3.94 -5.03 10.87
C TYR A 43 2.92 -3.99 11.33
N LYS A 44 1.94 -4.38 12.15
CA LYS A 44 0.80 -3.54 12.58
C LYS A 44 0.04 -2.94 11.39
N ILE A 45 -0.02 -3.68 10.27
CA ILE A 45 -0.76 -3.30 9.08
C ILE A 45 -2.05 -4.11 9.04
N PRO A 46 -3.24 -3.48 8.93
CA PRO A 46 -4.49 -4.22 8.89
C PRO A 46 -4.50 -5.26 7.77
N ARG A 47 -4.98 -6.48 8.06
CA ARG A 47 -5.00 -7.60 7.10
C ARG A 47 -5.71 -7.25 5.80
N ARG A 48 -6.77 -6.43 5.86
CA ARG A 48 -7.51 -5.96 4.67
C ARG A 48 -6.63 -5.13 3.74
N THR A 49 -5.76 -4.29 4.30
CA THR A 49 -4.80 -3.48 3.55
C THR A 49 -3.80 -4.36 2.81
N ILE A 50 -3.24 -5.35 3.51
CA ILE A 50 -2.30 -6.33 2.95
C ILE A 50 -2.96 -7.05 1.75
N LEU A 51 -4.16 -7.61 1.94
CA LEU A 51 -4.90 -8.31 0.89
C LEU A 51 -5.23 -7.42 -0.31
N ASN A 52 -5.61 -6.17 -0.09
CA ASN A 52 -5.87 -5.22 -1.17
C ASN A 52 -4.60 -4.97 -1.99
N LYS A 53 -3.47 -4.78 -1.33
CA LYS A 53 -2.18 -4.55 -2.01
C LYS A 53 -1.69 -5.78 -2.76
N LEU A 54 -1.82 -6.97 -2.19
CA LEU A 54 -1.51 -8.23 -2.89
C LEU A 54 -2.38 -8.43 -4.13
N LYS A 55 -3.68 -8.13 -4.04
CA LYS A 55 -4.63 -8.22 -5.18
C LYS A 55 -4.52 -7.05 -6.15
N GLY A 56 -3.57 -6.12 -5.98
CA GLY A 56 -3.42 -4.94 -6.82
C GLY A 56 -4.60 -3.96 -6.77
N ARG A 57 -5.48 -4.06 -5.77
CA ARG A 57 -6.63 -3.17 -5.60
C ARG A 57 -6.16 -1.76 -5.22
N HIS A 58 -6.79 -0.74 -5.81
CA HIS A 58 -6.47 0.67 -5.57
C HIS A 58 -4.97 1.00 -5.77
N SER A 59 -4.32 0.32 -6.72
CA SER A 59 -2.95 0.63 -7.15
C SER A 59 -2.92 1.79 -8.15
N LYS A 60 -3.99 1.98 -8.93
CA LYS A 60 -4.12 3.03 -9.94
C LYS A 60 -4.32 4.40 -9.29
N LYS A 61 -3.79 5.44 -9.95
CA LYS A 61 -4.03 6.84 -9.57
C LYS A 61 -5.51 7.19 -9.83
N PRO A 62 -6.28 7.63 -8.82
CA PRO A 62 -7.67 8.01 -9.02
C PRO A 62 -7.77 9.30 -9.86
N GLY A 63 -8.85 9.43 -10.65
CA GLY A 63 -9.32 10.71 -11.19
C GLY A 63 -8.90 11.09 -12.62
N LYS A 64 -8.01 10.33 -13.30
CA LYS A 64 -7.70 10.59 -14.72
C LYS A 64 -8.12 9.39 -15.58
N GLN A 65 -8.78 9.65 -16.71
CA GLN A 65 -8.99 8.65 -17.74
C GLN A 65 -7.62 8.16 -18.26
N PRO A 66 -7.46 6.85 -18.51
CA PRO A 66 -6.27 6.35 -19.17
C PRO A 66 -6.22 6.93 -20.59
N ILE A 67 -5.09 7.53 -20.96
CA ILE A 67 -4.81 7.97 -22.34
C ILE A 67 -3.95 6.87 -22.94
N PHE A 68 -4.30 6.37 -24.13
CA PHE A 68 -3.48 5.41 -24.86
C PHE A 68 -2.09 6.01 -25.10
N THR A 69 -1.06 5.23 -24.82
CA THR A 69 0.32 5.62 -25.17
C THR A 69 0.58 5.27 -26.63
N SER A 70 1.54 5.93 -27.28
CA SER A 70 1.89 5.70 -28.70
C SER A 70 2.32 4.26 -29.03
N ASN A 71 2.59 3.42 -28.03
CA ASN A 71 2.93 2.01 -28.19
C ASN A 71 1.70 1.07 -28.09
N GLU A 72 0.53 1.59 -27.73
CA GLU A 72 -0.73 0.84 -27.60
C GLU A 72 -1.75 1.18 -28.71
N GLU A 73 -1.29 1.90 -29.76
CA GLU A 73 -2.02 2.16 -31.01
C GLU A 73 -1.74 1.05 -32.03
#